data_AF-A0AA48REL2-F1
#
_entry.id   AF-A0AA48REL2-F1
#
_cell.length_a   1.000
_cell.length_b   1.000
_cell.length_c   1.000
_cell.angle_alpha   90.00
_cell.angle_beta   90.00
_cell.angle_gamma   90.00
#
_symmetry.space_group_name_H-M   'P 1'
#
loop_
_entity.id
_entity.type
_entity.pdbx_description
1 polymer ?
#
loop_
_entity_poly.entity_id
_entity_poly.type
_entity_poly.pdbx_seq_one_letter_code
_entity_poly.pdbx_strand_id
1 'polypeptide(L)'
;MLARNVLLSECRSWLASFKPNVFVTFNFGYPVSIEVGGSSVLRFFNRAQRGVHGRNWNERKTDRYMIGIGFWEHVDSNPHLHVVAKMSKEERAWLRMNGEDAWVEKQKRGQLDFSKIESRERVISYITKEFSGPDSQERMFAYKAPLD
;
A
#
# COMPACT_ATOMS: atom_id res chain seq x y z
N MET A 1 -11.55 -15.78 -20.60
CA MET A 1 -12.33 -15.69 -19.34
C MET A 1 -11.73 -16.56 -18.22
N LEU A 2 -11.38 -17.83 -18.48
CA LEU A 2 -10.73 -18.73 -17.51
C LEU A 2 -9.42 -18.19 -16.91
N ALA A 3 -8.48 -17.70 -17.72
CA ALA A 3 -7.19 -17.20 -17.24
C ALA A 3 -7.29 -16.01 -16.25
N ARG A 4 -8.31 -15.16 -16.42
CA ARG A 4 -8.55 -13.98 -15.58
C ARG A 4 -9.06 -14.36 -14.18
N ASN A 5 -9.99 -15.30 -14.11
CA ASN A 5 -10.50 -15.81 -12.84
C ASN A 5 -9.42 -16.59 -12.08
N VAL A 6 -8.56 -17.31 -12.80
CA VAL A 6 -7.38 -17.96 -12.23
C VAL A 6 -6.41 -16.92 -11.67
N LEU A 7 -6.02 -15.90 -12.43
CA LEU A 7 -5.11 -14.85 -11.96
C LEU A 7 -5.62 -14.13 -10.71
N LEU A 8 -6.91 -13.78 -10.68
CA LEU A 8 -7.53 -13.16 -9.51
C LEU A 8 -7.53 -14.11 -8.29
N SER A 9 -7.84 -15.39 -8.50
CA SER A 9 -7.80 -16.40 -7.44
C SER A 9 -6.40 -16.61 -6.88
N GLU A 10 -5.39 -16.70 -7.74
CA GLU A 10 -3.98 -16.82 -7.36
C GLU A 10 -3.50 -15.58 -6.61
N CYS A 11 -3.85 -14.39 -7.09
CA CYS A 11 -3.52 -13.12 -6.43
C CYS A 11 -4.12 -13.06 -5.01
N ARG A 12 -5.40 -13.42 -4.85
CA ARG A 12 -6.06 -13.47 -3.54
C ARG A 12 -5.42 -14.50 -2.61
N SER A 13 -5.09 -15.67 -3.13
CA SER A 13 -4.43 -16.74 -2.38
C SER A 13 -3.04 -16.31 -1.91
N TRP A 14 -2.28 -15.67 -2.78
CA TRP A 14 -0.98 -15.08 -2.46
C TRP A 14 -1.11 -13.98 -1.39
N LEU A 15 -2.02 -13.02 -1.55
CA LEU A 15 -2.29 -11.97 -0.54
C LEU A 15 -2.72 -12.55 0.82
N ALA A 16 -3.47 -13.66 0.83
CA ALA A 16 -3.85 -14.33 2.07
C ALA A 16 -2.63 -14.95 2.77
N SER A 17 -1.74 -15.58 1.99
CA SER A 17 -0.48 -16.17 2.47
C SER A 17 0.52 -15.12 2.98
N PHE A 18 0.48 -13.90 2.42
CA PHE A 18 1.28 -12.75 2.85
C PHE A 18 0.99 -12.32 4.30
N LYS A 19 -0.22 -12.62 4.82
CA LYS A 19 -0.68 -12.29 6.18
C LYS A 19 -0.49 -10.79 6.51
N PRO A 20 -1.08 -9.87 5.72
CA PRO A 20 -1.04 -8.45 6.05
C PRO A 20 -1.75 -8.18 7.38
N ASN A 21 -1.32 -7.14 8.08
CA ASN A 21 -1.85 -6.74 9.39
C ASN A 21 -2.35 -5.28 9.42
N VAL A 22 -2.25 -4.57 8.29
CA VAL A 22 -2.71 -3.19 8.11
C VAL A 22 -3.34 -3.02 6.75
N PHE A 23 -4.40 -2.23 6.70
CA PHE A 23 -4.96 -1.67 5.47
C PHE A 23 -4.79 -0.15 5.48
N VAL A 24 -4.32 0.40 4.36
CA VAL A 24 -4.10 1.84 4.16
C VAL A 24 -4.74 2.28 2.85
N THR A 25 -5.50 3.37 2.88
CA THR A 25 -6.01 4.02 1.67
C THR A 25 -5.33 5.36 1.49
N PHE A 26 -4.68 5.53 0.34
CA PHE A 26 -4.11 6.81 -0.10
C PHE A 26 -5.07 7.46 -1.08
N ASN A 27 -5.75 8.52 -0.65
CA ASN A 27 -6.51 9.41 -1.52
C ASN A 27 -5.62 10.60 -1.90
N PHE A 28 -5.59 10.96 -3.18
CA PHE A 28 -4.75 12.06 -3.68
C PHE A 28 -5.50 13.41 -3.70
N GLY A 29 -6.82 13.39 -3.84
CA GLY A 29 -7.67 14.58 -3.90
C GLY A 29 -7.59 15.35 -5.23
N TYR A 30 -6.98 14.77 -6.26
CA TYR A 30 -6.88 15.29 -7.62
C TYR A 30 -6.38 14.20 -8.59
N PRO A 31 -6.60 14.36 -9.91
CA PRO A 31 -6.08 13.41 -10.90
C PRO A 31 -4.55 13.35 -10.88
N VAL A 32 -4.01 12.14 -10.76
CA VAL A 32 -2.56 11.87 -10.76
C VAL A 32 -2.28 10.62 -11.59
N SER A 33 -1.14 10.56 -12.27
CA SER A 33 -0.73 9.32 -12.95
C SER A 33 -0.31 8.26 -11.93
N ILE A 34 -0.40 6.98 -12.31
CA ILE A 34 0.02 5.84 -11.49
C ILE A 34 1.49 5.97 -11.07
N GLU A 35 2.35 6.43 -11.98
CA GLU A 35 3.79 6.57 -11.73
C GLU A 35 4.09 7.66 -10.69
N VAL A 36 3.46 8.84 -10.84
CA VAL A 36 3.62 9.96 -9.91
C VAL A 36 3.03 9.63 -8.54
N GLY A 37 1.86 8.99 -8.55
CA GLY A 37 1.19 8.55 -7.33
C GLY A 37 1.99 7.46 -6.61
N GLY A 38 2.44 6.43 -7.33
CA GLY A 38 3.26 5.34 -6.80
C GLY A 38 4.58 5.85 -6.23
N SER A 39 5.24 6.78 -6.92
CA SER A 39 6.45 7.46 -6.41
C SER A 39 6.18 8.21 -5.10
N SER A 40 5.00 8.81 -4.96
CA SER A 40 4.62 9.53 -3.74
C SER A 40 4.37 8.59 -2.56
N VAL A 41 3.71 7.46 -2.81
CA VAL A 41 3.47 6.41 -1.81
C VAL A 41 4.78 5.74 -1.39
N LEU A 42 5.67 5.45 -2.34
CA LEU A 42 7.02 4.94 -2.04
C LEU A 42 7.79 5.91 -1.12
N ARG A 43 7.79 7.22 -1.44
CA ARG A 43 8.42 8.24 -0.59
C ARG A 43 7.75 8.37 0.78
N PHE A 44 6.44 8.10 0.86
CA PHE A 44 5.72 8.06 2.13
C PHE A 44 6.17 6.89 2.99
N PHE A 45 6.20 5.66 2.46
CA PHE A 45 6.68 4.52 3.23
C PHE A 45 8.16 4.64 3.63
N ASN A 46 9.02 5.20 2.77
CA ASN A 46 10.41 5.49 3.16
C ASN A 46 10.50 6.51 4.29
N ARG A 47 9.61 7.50 4.34
CA ARG A 47 9.52 8.44 5.47
C ARG A 47 9.08 7.72 6.74
N ALA A 48 8.09 6.83 6.65
CA ALA A 48 7.67 6.00 7.78
C ALA A 48 8.82 5.15 8.31
N GLN A 49 9.55 4.46 7.42
CA GLN A 49 10.72 3.67 7.78
C GLN A 49 11.80 4.52 8.46
N ARG A 50 12.15 5.67 7.89
CA ARG A 50 13.12 6.60 8.50
C ARG A 50 12.65 7.12 9.86
N GLY A 51 11.35 7.41 10.00
CA GLY A 51 10.78 7.91 11.24
C GLY A 51 10.82 6.89 12.37
N VAL A 52 10.67 5.60 12.06
CA VAL A 52 10.71 4.51 13.04
C VAL A 52 12.15 4.07 13.34
N HIS A 53 12.95 3.91 12.29
CA HIS A 53 14.23 3.20 12.38
C HIS A 53 15.45 4.13 12.32
N GLY A 54 15.23 5.45 12.23
CA GLY A 54 16.29 6.45 12.26
C GLY A 54 16.97 6.71 10.91
N ARG A 55 18.09 7.42 10.94
CA ARG A 55 18.78 7.91 9.73
C ARG A 55 19.27 6.79 8.81
N ASN A 56 19.76 5.69 9.37
CA ASN A 56 20.36 4.58 8.64
C ASN A 56 19.35 3.43 8.43
N TRP A 57 18.06 3.76 8.35
CA TRP A 57 16.97 2.78 8.23
C TRP A 57 17.12 1.85 7.02
N ASN A 58 17.78 2.31 5.96
CA ASN A 58 18.02 1.60 4.70
C ASN A 58 19.21 0.64 4.75
N GLU A 59 20.09 0.74 5.75
CA GLU A 59 21.27 -0.13 5.95
C GLU A 59 20.99 -1.24 6.97
N ARG A 60 19.71 -1.53 7.23
CA ARG A 60 19.29 -2.43 8.30
C ARG A 60 19.21 -3.85 7.80
N LYS A 61 20.03 -4.71 8.40
CA LYS A 61 19.83 -6.16 8.39
C LYS A 61 18.67 -6.50 9.34
N THR A 62 17.49 -6.74 8.79
CA THR A 62 16.33 -7.24 9.56
C THR A 62 15.71 -8.42 8.82
N ASP A 63 14.99 -9.28 9.51
CA ASP A 63 14.14 -10.31 8.92
C ASP A 63 12.67 -9.83 8.78
N ARG A 64 12.38 -8.62 9.30
CA ARG A 64 11.03 -8.07 9.46
C ARG A 64 10.89 -6.73 8.77
N TYR A 65 10.96 -6.77 7.45
CA TYR A 65 10.73 -5.61 6.60
C TYR A 65 9.25 -5.28 6.48
N MET A 66 8.96 -3.99 6.42
CA MET A 66 7.69 -3.53 5.88
C MET A 66 7.58 -3.97 4.42
N ILE A 67 6.48 -4.65 4.12
CA ILE A 67 6.07 -4.98 2.76
C ILE A 67 4.66 -4.45 2.59
N GLY A 68 4.39 -3.78 1.47
CA GLY A 68 3.08 -3.25 1.13
C GLY A 68 2.71 -3.62 -0.30
N ILE A 69 1.52 -4.18 -0.49
CA ILE A 69 0.97 -4.49 -1.82
C ILE A 69 -0.30 -3.68 -2.00
N GLY A 70 -0.39 -2.95 -3.10
CA GLY A 70 -1.50 -2.04 -3.36
C GLY A 70 -2.14 -2.21 -4.73
N PHE A 71 -3.38 -1.73 -4.81
CA PHE A 71 -4.20 -1.75 -6.02
C PHE A 71 -4.81 -0.37 -6.24
N TRP A 72 -4.69 0.13 -7.47
CA TRP A 72 -5.23 1.42 -7.88
C TRP A 72 -6.73 1.32 -8.19
N GLU A 73 -7.51 2.27 -7.67
CA GLU A 73 -8.92 2.50 -7.95
C GLU A 73 -9.10 3.91 -8.55
N HIS A 74 -10.11 4.12 -9.40
CA HIS A 74 -10.46 5.43 -9.97
C HIS A 74 -9.32 6.15 -10.71
N VAL A 75 -8.50 5.41 -11.46
CA VAL A 75 -7.31 5.93 -12.17
C VAL A 75 -7.61 7.07 -13.14
N ASP A 76 -8.82 7.12 -13.70
CA ASP A 76 -9.23 8.12 -14.69
C ASP A 76 -9.84 9.39 -14.07
N SER A 77 -9.93 9.49 -12.74
CA SER A 77 -10.53 10.64 -12.05
C SER A 77 -9.72 11.09 -10.84
N ASN A 78 -10.05 10.66 -9.63
CA ASN A 78 -9.28 10.88 -8.42
C ASN A 78 -8.76 9.52 -7.95
N PRO A 79 -7.53 9.14 -8.32
CA PRO A 79 -7.02 7.82 -8.01
C PRO A 79 -6.98 7.60 -6.49
N HIS A 80 -7.36 6.39 -6.07
CA HIS A 80 -7.06 5.90 -4.74
C HIS A 80 -6.08 4.74 -4.86
N LEU A 81 -5.12 4.66 -3.94
CA LEU A 81 -4.31 3.45 -3.79
C LEU A 81 -4.67 2.76 -2.49
N HIS A 82 -5.20 1.55 -2.61
CA HIS A 82 -5.53 0.67 -1.50
C HIS A 82 -4.39 -0.30 -1.24
N VAL A 83 -3.70 -0.17 -0.11
CA VAL A 83 -2.53 -0.96 0.25
C VAL A 83 -2.83 -1.87 1.43
N VAL A 84 -2.56 -3.17 1.28
CA VAL A 84 -2.38 -4.06 2.43
C VAL A 84 -0.91 -4.20 2.74
N ALA A 85 -0.57 -4.09 4.02
CA ALA A 85 0.81 -4.12 4.45
C ALA A 85 1.03 -5.07 5.63
N LYS A 86 2.24 -5.60 5.69
CA LYS A 86 2.78 -6.29 6.85
C LYS A 86 3.80 -5.38 7.51
N MET A 87 3.49 -4.96 8.73
CA MET A 87 4.24 -3.94 9.46
C MET A 87 4.56 -4.40 10.89
N SER A 88 5.63 -3.87 11.47
CA SER A 88 5.96 -4.00 12.89
C SER A 88 4.98 -3.21 13.78
N LYS A 89 5.06 -3.38 15.11
CA LYS A 89 4.21 -2.61 16.04
C LYS A 89 4.57 -1.12 16.00
N GLU A 90 5.85 -0.82 15.90
CA GLU A 90 6.43 0.52 15.87
C GLU A 90 6.04 1.24 14.59
N GLU A 91 6.07 0.55 13.45
CA GLU A 91 5.63 1.09 12.16
C GLU A 91 4.13 1.42 12.15
N ARG A 92 3.30 0.55 12.72
CA ARG A 92 1.87 0.83 12.90
C ARG A 92 1.62 2.02 13.83
N ALA A 93 2.39 2.12 14.91
CA ALA A 93 2.29 3.24 15.83
C ALA A 93 2.66 4.55 15.13
N TRP A 94 3.74 4.54 14.34
CA TRP A 94 4.15 5.70 13.56
C TRP A 94 3.07 6.15 12.58
N LEU A 95 2.49 5.22 11.81
CA LEU A 95 1.40 5.54 10.88
C LEU A 95 0.18 6.13 11.60
N ARG A 96 -0.20 5.57 12.75
CA ARG A 96 -1.34 6.09 13.51
C ARG A 96 -1.10 7.51 14.04
N MET A 97 0.13 7.84 14.41
CA MET A 97 0.46 9.14 15.00
C MET A 97 0.84 10.22 13.98
N ASN A 98 1.45 9.83 12.86
CA ASN A 98 2.09 10.77 11.92
C ASN A 98 1.61 10.58 10.47
N GLY A 99 0.81 9.56 10.19
CA GLY A 99 0.48 9.14 8.82
C GLY A 99 -0.25 10.22 8.03
N GLU A 100 -1.34 10.75 8.57
CA GLU A 100 -2.14 11.77 7.90
C GLU A 100 -1.30 13.02 7.60
N ASP A 101 -0.65 13.60 8.61
CA ASP A 101 0.18 14.79 8.45
C ASP A 101 1.32 14.57 7.43
N ALA A 102 2.01 13.42 7.52
CA ALA A 102 3.08 13.08 6.59
C ALA A 102 2.58 12.85 5.16
N TRP A 103 1.32 12.42 4.99
CA TRP A 103 0.70 12.29 3.67
C TRP A 103 0.28 13.65 3.11
N VAL A 104 -0.43 14.47 3.90
CA VAL A 104 -0.87 15.83 3.52
C VAL A 104 0.32 16.72 3.16
N GLU A 105 1.45 16.57 3.86
CA GLU A 105 2.68 17.27 3.49
C GLU A 105 3.13 16.99 2.05
N LYS A 106 2.97 15.75 1.57
CA LYS A 106 3.34 15.32 0.21
C LYS A 106 2.22 15.58 -0.79
N GLN A 107 0.97 15.42 -0.35
CA GLN A 107 -0.24 15.49 -1.14
C GLN A 107 -1.20 16.45 -0.47
N LYS A 108 -1.10 17.74 -0.77
CA LYS A 108 -1.80 18.82 -0.03
C LYS A 108 -3.32 18.69 0.03
N ARG A 109 -3.92 17.97 -0.93
CA ARG A 109 -5.36 17.68 -1.00
C ARG A 109 -5.69 16.22 -0.69
N GLY A 110 -4.67 15.43 -0.40
CA GLY A 110 -4.81 14.01 -0.15
C GLY A 110 -5.28 13.72 1.27
N GLN A 111 -5.75 12.50 1.46
CA GLN A 111 -6.17 11.95 2.76
C GLN A 111 -5.62 10.54 2.90
N LEU A 112 -5.27 10.16 4.12
CA LEU A 112 -4.79 8.84 4.47
C LEU A 112 -5.77 8.19 5.45
N ASP A 113 -6.38 7.08 5.04
CA ASP A 113 -7.10 6.23 5.97
C ASP A 113 -6.22 5.05 6.38
N PHE A 114 -6.10 4.80 7.68
CA PHE A 114 -5.33 3.70 8.26
C PHE A 114 -6.23 2.88 9.18
N SER A 115 -6.36 1.59 8.88
CA SER A 115 -7.15 0.67 9.67
C SER A 115 -6.42 -0.65 9.95
N LYS A 116 -6.77 -1.25 11.09
CA LYS A 116 -6.40 -2.64 11.36
C LYS A 116 -7.27 -3.55 10.51
N ILE A 117 -6.70 -4.65 10.03
CA ILE A 117 -7.46 -5.66 9.30
C ILE A 117 -8.23 -6.53 10.29
N GLU A 118 -9.55 -6.32 10.37
CA GLU A 118 -10.45 -7.18 11.16
C GLU A 118 -10.77 -8.50 10.43
N SER A 119 -10.96 -8.42 9.11
CA SER A 119 -11.19 -9.57 8.24
C SER A 119 -10.30 -9.50 7.00
N ARG A 120 -9.28 -10.37 6.97
CA ARG A 120 -8.33 -10.45 5.83
C ARG A 120 -9.03 -10.78 4.52
N GLU A 121 -9.98 -11.70 4.55
CA GLU A 121 -10.74 -12.11 3.37
C GLU A 121 -11.54 -10.94 2.78
N ARG A 122 -12.24 -10.18 3.64
CA ARG A 122 -13.01 -9.01 3.19
C ARG A 122 -12.11 -7.94 2.58
N VAL A 123 -10.99 -7.62 3.23
CA VAL A 123 -10.05 -6.60 2.72
C VAL A 123 -9.41 -7.07 1.42
N ILE A 124 -8.95 -8.32 1.33
CA ILE A 124 -8.35 -8.87 0.10
C ILE A 124 -9.38 -8.87 -1.04
N SER A 125 -10.61 -9.29 -0.78
CA SER A 125 -11.69 -9.23 -1.77
C SER A 125 -11.98 -7.80 -2.22
N TYR A 126 -11.97 -6.85 -1.29
CA TYR A 126 -12.21 -5.43 -1.56
C TYR A 126 -11.13 -4.82 -2.45
N ILE A 127 -9.85 -4.94 -2.08
CA ILE A 127 -8.75 -4.29 -2.82
C ILE A 127 -8.52 -4.92 -4.21
N THR A 128 -8.92 -6.19 -4.40
CA THR A 128 -8.76 -6.89 -5.68
C THR A 128 -9.96 -6.77 -6.63
N LYS A 129 -11.02 -6.03 -6.25
CA LYS A 129 -12.25 -5.92 -7.08
C LYS A 129 -11.95 -5.32 -8.48
N GLU A 130 -11.10 -4.30 -8.52
CA GLU A 130 -10.69 -3.57 -9.73
C GLU A 130 -9.56 -4.27 -10.50
N PHE A 131 -8.92 -5.27 -9.89
CA PHE A 131 -7.83 -6.05 -10.48
C PHE A 131 -8.29 -6.97 -11.63
N SER A 132 -9.57 -6.87 -12.01
CA SER A 132 -10.16 -7.64 -13.08
C SER A 132 -10.07 -6.90 -14.44
N GLY A 133 -9.61 -5.65 -14.52
CA GLY A 133 -9.47 -4.95 -15.80
C GLY A 133 -8.38 -5.52 -16.74
N PRO A 134 -8.43 -5.23 -18.05
CA PRO A 134 -7.38 -5.61 -19.01
C PRO A 134 -5.98 -5.10 -18.59
N ASP A 135 -5.89 -3.94 -17.93
CA ASP A 135 -4.63 -3.31 -17.50
C ASP A 135 -4.30 -3.57 -16.01
N SER A 136 -4.77 -4.70 -15.49
CA SER A 136 -4.70 -5.05 -14.06
C SER A 136 -3.28 -5.01 -13.47
N GLN A 137 -2.26 -5.42 -14.23
CA GLN A 137 -0.86 -5.41 -13.77
C GLN A 137 -0.33 -3.99 -13.57
N GLU A 138 -0.68 -3.06 -14.45
CA GLU A 138 -0.30 -1.65 -14.34
C GLU A 138 -0.96 -0.97 -13.12
N ARG A 139 -2.05 -1.57 -12.62
CA ARG A 139 -2.78 -1.12 -11.45
C ARG A 139 -2.26 -1.72 -10.14
N MET A 140 -1.13 -2.42 -10.15
CA MET A 140 -0.49 -2.91 -8.92
C MET A 140 0.62 -1.98 -8.44
N PHE A 141 0.75 -1.87 -7.13
CA PHE A 141 1.85 -1.23 -6.45
C PHE A 141 2.51 -2.23 -5.51
N ALA A 142 3.84 -2.22 -5.46
CA ALA A 142 4.60 -2.99 -4.50
C ALA A 142 5.63 -2.11 -3.79
N TYR A 143 5.68 -2.28 -2.48
CA TYR A 143 6.69 -1.70 -1.61
C TYR A 143 7.38 -2.79 -0.82
N LYS A 144 8.69 -2.70 -0.75
CA LYS A 144 9.53 -3.46 0.16
C LYS A 144 10.57 -2.49 0.71
N ALA A 145 10.69 -2.42 2.03
CA ALA A 145 11.80 -1.68 2.63
C ALA A 145 13.14 -2.25 2.11
N PRO A 146 14.15 -1.41 1.84
CA PRO A 146 15.42 -1.83 1.26
C PRO A 146 16.02 -3.03 2.01
N LEU A 147 16.50 -3.99 1.22
CA LEU A 147 17.51 -4.94 1.64
C LEU A 147 18.84 -4.34 1.19
N ASP A 148 19.86 -4.33 2.04
CA ASP A 148 21.23 -4.25 1.55
C ASP A 148 21.54 -5.47 0.66
#